data_AF-A0A259Q2V2-F1
#
_entry.id   AF-A0A259Q2V2-F1
#
_cell.length_a   1.000
_cell.length_b   1.000
_cell.length_c   1.000
_cell.angle_alpha   90.00
_cell.angle_beta   90.00
_cell.angle_gamma   90.00
#
_symmetry.space_group_name_H-M   'P 1'
#
loop_
_entity.id
_entity.type
_entity.pdbx_description
1 polymer ?
#
loop_
_entity_poly.entity_id
_entity_poly.type
_entity_poly.pdbx_seq_one_letter_code
_entity_poly.pdbx_strand_id
1 'polypeptide(L)'
;NARILLAGGLAAALVIVVRLVAKLAGALAFGRVSGASWRQSVALGLSLNPAAGVSFVLALSFLGSSAGAALHPMLAVAFSAIALLELLAPLLTRWALGYSGDIAPGPVSRTTGGSA
;
A
#
# COMPACT_ATOMS: atom_id res chain seq x y z
N ASN A 1 -27.64 -0.30 -15.86
CA ASN A 1 -26.98 -1.02 -14.75
C ASN A 1 -25.55 -1.44 -15.08
N ALA A 2 -25.31 -2.29 -16.09
CA ALA A 2 -23.95 -2.76 -16.42
C ALA A 2 -22.92 -1.65 -16.73
N ARG A 3 -23.31 -0.59 -17.47
CA ARG A 3 -22.41 0.52 -17.83
C ARG A 3 -21.91 1.32 -16.62
N ILE A 4 -22.75 1.49 -15.60
CA ILE A 4 -22.41 2.23 -14.37
C ILE A 4 -21.41 1.42 -13.54
N LEU A 5 -21.64 0.10 -13.42
CA LEU A 5 -20.72 -0.81 -12.74
C LEU A 5 -19.34 -0.85 -13.42
N LEU A 6 -19.32 -0.93 -14.75
CA LEU A 6 -18.08 -0.90 -15.52
C LEU A 6 -17.32 0.42 -15.32
N ALA A 7 -18.02 1.56 -15.39
CA ALA A 7 -17.40 2.87 -15.21
C ALA A 7 -16.83 3.04 -13.79
N GLY A 8 -17.58 2.65 -12.75
CA GLY A 8 -17.11 2.69 -11.37
C GLY A 8 -15.92 1.76 -11.12
N GLY A 9 -15.97 0.54 -11.66
CA GLY A 9 -14.87 -0.42 -11.57
C GLY A 9 -13.60 0.05 -12.27
N LEU A 10 -13.72 0.62 -13.48
CA LEU A 10 -12.62 1.25 -14.20
C LEU A 10 -12.03 2.43 -13.42
N ALA A 11 -12.88 3.28 -12.83
CA ALA A 11 -12.42 4.40 -12.02
C ALA A 11 -11.65 3.92 -10.78
N ALA A 12 -12.15 2.91 -10.06
CA ALA A 12 -11.47 2.33 -8.91
C ALA A 12 -10.12 1.71 -9.29
N ALA A 13 -10.07 0.94 -10.39
CA ALA A 13 -8.85 0.36 -10.91
C ALA A 13 -7.82 1.44 -11.29
N LEU A 14 -8.26 2.52 -11.94
CA LEU A 14 -7.39 3.65 -12.29
C LEU A 14 -6.81 4.33 -11.05
N VAL A 15 -7.63 4.58 -10.02
CA VAL A 15 -7.16 5.16 -8.75
C VAL A 15 -6.09 4.27 -8.11
N ILE A 16 -6.29 2.94 -8.10
CA ILE A 16 -5.32 1.98 -7.57
C ILE A 16 -4.00 2.06 -8.34
N VAL A 17 -4.04 2.02 -9.68
CA VAL A 17 -2.85 2.07 -10.54
C VAL A 17 -2.08 3.37 -10.35
N VAL A 18 -2.77 4.51 -10.34
CA VAL A 18 -2.14 5.82 -10.13
C VAL A 18 -1.45 5.88 -8.77
N ARG A 19 -2.09 5.36 -7.70
CA ARG A 19 -1.46 5.31 -6.37
C ARG A 19 -0.22 4.43 -6.35
N LEU A 20 -0.29 3.26 -7.00
CA LEU A 20 0.85 2.34 -7.11
C LEU A 20 2.03 3.00 -7.79
N VAL A 21 1.81 3.61 -8.95
CA VAL A 21 2.85 4.30 -9.71
C VAL A 21 3.42 5.47 -8.91
N ALA A 22 2.58 6.30 -8.30
CA ALA A 22 3.04 7.45 -7.51
C ALA A 22 3.90 7.04 -6.31
N LYS A 23 3.50 5.99 -5.58
CA LYS A 23 4.23 5.48 -4.42
C LYS A 23 5.57 4.84 -4.81
N LEU A 24 5.58 4.06 -5.89
CA LEU A 24 6.82 3.48 -6.43
C LEU A 24 7.77 4.57 -6.94
N ALA A 25 7.28 5.49 -7.76
CA ALA A 25 8.09 6.58 -8.29
C ALA A 25 8.72 7.41 -7.17
N GLY A 26 7.94 7.76 -6.14
CA GLY A 26 8.46 8.45 -4.96
C GLY A 26 9.52 7.63 -4.21
N ALA A 27 9.23 6.36 -3.91
CA ALA A 27 10.18 5.50 -3.18
C ALA A 27 11.48 5.29 -3.96
N LEU A 28 11.43 5.21 -5.29
CA LEU A 28 12.62 5.06 -6.14
C LEU A 28 13.41 6.37 -6.25
N ALA A 29 12.72 7.50 -6.42
CA ALA A 29 13.35 8.82 -6.51
C ALA A 29 14.08 9.18 -5.21
N PHE A 30 13.42 8.97 -4.06
CA PHE A 30 14.00 9.28 -2.75
C PHE A 30 14.88 8.16 -2.19
N GLY A 31 14.68 6.90 -2.58
CA GLY A 31 15.51 5.78 -2.18
C GLY A 31 16.97 5.94 -2.61
N ARG A 32 17.19 6.57 -3.78
CA ARG A 32 18.53 6.92 -4.24
C ARG A 32 19.19 8.02 -3.39
N VAL A 33 18.41 8.93 -2.82
CA VAL A 33 18.90 9.98 -1.90
C VAL A 33 19.21 9.40 -0.53
N SER A 34 18.45 8.40 -0.07
CA SER A 34 18.65 7.75 1.23
C SER A 34 19.73 6.66 1.23
N GLY A 35 20.40 6.42 0.11
CA GLY A 35 21.39 5.35 -0.03
C GLY A 35 20.80 3.93 -0.05
N ALA A 36 19.47 3.79 -0.21
CA ALA A 36 18.81 2.51 -0.30
C ALA A 36 19.08 1.84 -1.66
N SER A 37 19.22 0.51 -1.65
CA SER A 37 19.31 -0.25 -2.90
C SER A 37 18.01 -0.16 -3.70
N TRP A 38 18.08 -0.44 -5.01
CA TRP A 38 16.90 -0.50 -5.87
C TRP A 38 15.85 -1.49 -5.36
N ARG A 39 16.28 -2.65 -4.85
CA ARG A 39 15.39 -3.69 -4.30
C ARG A 39 14.67 -3.21 -3.03
N GLN A 40 15.39 -2.55 -2.12
CA GLN A 40 14.81 -1.92 -0.94
C GLN A 40 13.83 -0.80 -1.29
N SER A 41 14.17 0.01 -2.31
CA SER A 41 13.33 1.13 -2.75
C SER A 41 12.02 0.64 -3.39
N VAL A 42 12.07 -0.43 -4.19
CA VAL A 42 10.87 -1.09 -4.72
C VAL A 42 10.06 -1.73 -3.60
N ALA A 43 10.71 -2.46 -2.68
CA ALA A 43 10.05 -3.07 -1.54
C ALA A 43 9.34 -2.04 -0.66
N LEU A 44 9.98 -0.89 -0.44
CA LEU A 44 9.41 0.25 0.28
C LEU A 44 8.19 0.81 -0.46
N GLY A 45 8.30 1.11 -1.75
CA GLY A 45 7.19 1.65 -2.53
C GLY A 45 5.97 0.72 -2.59
N LEU A 46 6.20 -0.60 -2.68
CA LEU A 46 5.13 -1.61 -2.59
C LEU A 46 4.51 -1.65 -1.19
N SER A 47 5.32 -1.56 -0.14
CA SER A 47 4.85 -1.55 1.26
C SER A 47 4.11 -0.27 1.64
N LEU A 48 4.26 0.81 0.88
CA LEU A 48 3.55 2.09 1.07
C LEU A 48 2.24 2.21 0.28
N ASN A 49 1.89 1.22 -0.55
CA ASN A 49 0.59 1.16 -1.23
C ASN A 49 -0.64 0.89 -0.35
N PRO A 50 -0.56 0.24 0.82
CA PRO A 50 -1.70 0.07 1.69
C PRO A 50 -2.44 1.39 1.88
N ALA A 51 -3.76 1.36 1.77
CA ALA A 51 -4.56 2.42 2.33
C ALA A 51 -4.34 2.42 3.84
N ALA A 52 -4.39 3.59 4.46
CA ALA A 52 -4.43 3.65 5.91
C ALA A 52 -5.90 3.66 6.31
N GLY A 53 -6.29 2.90 7.34
CA GLY A 53 -7.65 2.90 7.87
C GLY A 53 -8.19 4.31 8.17
N VAL A 54 -7.31 5.27 8.47
CA VAL A 54 -7.66 6.70 8.61
C VAL A 54 -8.25 7.32 7.33
N SER A 55 -7.81 6.90 6.13
CA SER A 55 -8.40 7.38 4.86
C SER A 55 -9.85 6.91 4.70
N PHE A 56 -10.16 5.68 5.13
CA PHE A 56 -11.53 5.17 5.17
C PHE A 56 -12.39 5.99 6.11
N VAL A 57 -11.91 6.22 7.35
CA VAL A 57 -12.63 7.01 8.35
C VAL A 57 -12.85 8.44 7.86
N LEU A 58 -11.85 9.09 7.26
CA LEU A 58 -11.99 10.44 6.71
C LEU A 58 -13.02 10.50 5.57
N ALA A 59 -12.99 9.52 4.65
CA ALA A 59 -13.98 9.42 3.58
C ALA A 59 -15.41 9.23 4.15
N LEU A 60 -15.54 8.43 5.22
CA LEU A 60 -16.81 8.19 5.90
C LEU A 60 -17.32 9.44 6.62
N SER A 61 -16.44 10.14 7.33
CA SER A 61 -16.77 11.43 7.96
C SER A 61 -17.22 12.46 6.92
N PHE A 62 -16.61 12.45 5.72
CA PHE A 62 -17.01 13.34 4.64
C PHE A 62 -18.38 13.00 4.05
N LEU A 63 -18.76 11.72 4.01
CA LEU A 63 -20.07 11.29 3.54
C LEU A 63 -21.21 11.86 4.41
N GLY A 64 -20.98 11.98 5.73
CA GLY A 64 -21.93 12.58 6.68
C GLY A 64 -21.96 14.11 6.67
N SER A 65 -21.10 14.77 5.90
CA SER A 65 -21.06 16.24 5.80
C SER A 65 -22.06 16.79 4.78
N SER A 66 -22.35 18.09 4.84
CA SER A 66 -23.20 18.79 3.86
C SER A 66 -22.66 18.70 2.41
N ALA A 67 -21.35 18.51 2.23
CA ALA A 67 -20.71 18.28 0.94
C ALA A 67 -20.78 16.81 0.47
N GLY A 68 -21.14 15.88 1.35
CA GLY A 68 -21.10 14.44 1.09
C GLY A 68 -22.01 13.99 -0.05
N ALA A 69 -23.17 14.64 -0.23
CA ALA A 69 -24.11 14.29 -1.29
C ALA A 69 -23.54 14.53 -2.70
N ALA A 70 -22.79 15.63 -2.90
CA ALA A 70 -22.18 15.95 -4.18
C ALA A 70 -21.01 15.01 -4.53
N LEU A 71 -20.35 14.47 -3.51
CA LEU A 71 -19.16 13.62 -3.65
C LEU A 71 -19.46 12.13 -3.54
N HIS A 72 -20.71 11.74 -3.32
CA HIS A 72 -21.10 10.36 -3.07
C HIS A 72 -20.59 9.36 -4.13
N PRO A 73 -20.66 9.63 -5.46
CA PRO A 73 -20.10 8.71 -6.45
C PRO A 73 -18.59 8.52 -6.33
N MET A 74 -17.87 9.59 -5.98
CA MET A 74 -16.42 9.58 -5.83
C MET A 74 -15.99 8.87 -4.53
N LEU A 75 -16.76 9.06 -3.46
CA LEU A 75 -16.59 8.34 -2.19
C LEU A 75 -16.84 6.84 -2.36
N ALA A 76 -17.85 6.44 -3.14
CA ALA A 76 -18.11 5.03 -3.44
C ALA A 76 -16.92 4.38 -4.19
N VAL A 77 -16.35 5.08 -5.17
CA VAL A 77 -15.13 4.63 -5.87
C VAL A 77 -13.94 4.54 -4.91
N ALA A 78 -13.76 5.54 -4.04
CA ALA A 78 -12.69 5.55 -3.05
C ALA A 78 -12.83 4.38 -2.05
N PHE A 79 -14.04 4.12 -1.53
CA PHE A 79 -14.30 2.99 -0.63
C PHE A 79 -14.04 1.64 -1.30
N SER A 80 -14.46 1.47 -2.55
CA SER A 80 -14.19 0.26 -3.32
C SER A 80 -12.67 0.05 -3.50
N ALA A 81 -11.94 1.09 -3.87
CA ALA A 81 -10.49 1.03 -4.00
C ALA A 81 -9.79 0.73 -2.66
N ILE A 82 -10.21 1.38 -1.57
CA ILE A 82 -9.69 1.14 -0.23
C ILE A 82 -9.93 -0.31 0.19
N ALA A 83 -11.14 -0.84 0.03
CA ALA A 83 -11.45 -2.22 0.41
C ALA A 83 -10.59 -3.25 -0.35
N LEU A 84 -10.38 -3.06 -1.66
CA LEU A 84 -9.50 -3.91 -2.45
C LEU A 84 -8.04 -3.80 -2.00
N LEU A 85 -7.59 -2.58 -1.70
CA LEU A 85 -6.24 -2.35 -1.23
C LEU A 85 -6.01 -2.92 0.16
N GLU A 86 -6.94 -2.79 1.11
CA GLU A 86 -6.82 -3.38 2.46
C GLU A 86 -6.73 -4.92 2.43
N LEU A 87 -7.37 -5.57 1.45
CA LEU A 87 -7.28 -7.02 1.27
C LEU A 87 -5.94 -7.45 0.63
N LEU A 88 -5.49 -6.72 -0.40
CA LEU A 88 -4.27 -7.06 -1.16
C LEU A 88 -2.99 -6.56 -0.49
N ALA A 89 -3.07 -5.49 0.29
CA ALA A 89 -1.95 -4.80 0.91
C ALA A 89 -1.10 -5.67 1.84
N PRO A 90 -1.66 -6.45 2.78
CA PRO A 90 -0.85 -7.26 3.71
C PRO A 90 -0.01 -8.30 2.97
N LEU A 91 -0.57 -8.88 1.89
CA LEU A 91 0.12 -9.84 1.04
C LEU A 91 1.26 -9.15 0.26
N LEU A 92 0.98 -7.99 -0.32
CA LEU A 92 1.95 -7.22 -1.09
C LEU A 92 3.10 -6.73 -0.21
N THR A 93 2.81 -6.21 0.98
CA THR A 93 3.81 -5.79 1.98
C THR A 93 4.66 -6.97 2.46
N ARG A 94 4.03 -8.11 2.79
CA ARG A 94 4.76 -9.32 3.20
C ARG A 94 5.72 -9.78 2.11
N TRP A 95 5.25 -9.83 0.86
CA TRP A 95 6.08 -10.22 -0.27
C TRP A 95 7.22 -9.23 -0.51
N ALA A 96 6.92 -7.92 -0.49
CA ALA A 96 7.89 -6.86 -0.69
C ALA A 96 9.01 -6.87 0.36
N LEU A 97 8.66 -7.02 1.65
CA LEU A 97 9.63 -7.11 2.73
C LEU A 97 10.49 -8.39 2.62
N GLY A 98 9.89 -9.53 2.27
CA GLY A 98 10.63 -10.77 2.01
C GLY A 98 11.60 -10.65 0.83
N TYR A 99 11.23 -9.89 -0.20
CA TYR A 99 12.07 -9.64 -1.37
C TYR A 99 13.25 -8.70 -1.07
N SER A 100 13.14 -7.82 -0.07
CA SER A 100 14.20 -6.87 0.31
C SER A 100 15.46 -7.57 0.82
N GLY A 101 15.34 -8.76 1.41
CA GLY A 101 16.49 -9.58 1.80
C GLY A 101 17.31 -9.03 2.98
N ASP A 102 16.84 -8.00 3.69
CA ASP A 102 17.51 -7.40 4.87
C ASP A 102 17.50 -8.30 6.12
N ILE A 103 16.86 -9.47 6.06
CA ILE A 103 16.98 -10.49 7.11
C ILE A 103 18.16 -11.39 6.75
N ALA A 104 19.38 -10.95 7.07
CA ALA A 104 20.47 -11.89 7.26
C ALA A 104 20.10 -12.76 8.49
N PRO A 105 20.17 -14.10 8.42
CA PRO A 105 20.12 -14.92 9.62
C PRO A 105 21.21 -14.38 10.56
N GLY A 106 20.82 -13.77 11.68
CA GLY A 106 21.78 -13.37 12.70
C GLY A 106 22.60 -14.60 13.06
N PRO A 107 23.94 -14.51 13.15
CA PRO A 107 24.75 -15.67 13.49
C PRO A 107 24.20 -16.27 14.79
N VAL A 108 23.69 -17.50 14.71
CA VAL A 108 23.33 -18.27 15.89
C VAL A 108 24.65 -18.51 16.61
N SER A 109 24.96 -17.67 17.59
CA SER A 109 26.03 -17.94 18.54
C SER A 109 25.62 -19.19 19.29
N ARG A 110 26.01 -20.36 18.78
CA ARG A 110 26.12 -21.56 19.59
C ARG A 110 27.14 -21.20 20.66
N THR A 111 26.64 -20.80 21.83
CA THR A 111 27.41 -20.90 23.06
C THR A 111 27.70 -22.38 23.23
N THR A 112 28.82 -22.84 22.64
CA THR A 112 29.45 -24.07 23.06
C THR A 112 29.94 -23.79 24.47
N GLY A 113 29.05 -24.06 25.43
CA GLY A 113 29.38 -24.10 26.85
C GLY A 113 30.57 -25.03 27.00
N GLY A 114 31.63 -24.47 27.56
CA GLY A 114 32.92 -25.11 27.71
C GLY A 114 32.84 -26.43 28.47
N SER A 115 33.64 -27.37 27.99
CA SER A 115 34.25 -28.41 28.79
C SER A 115 35.10 -27.80 29.91
N ALA A 116 34.73 -28.09 31.15
CA ALA A 116 35.62 -28.21 32.30
C ALA A 116 35.01 -29.20 33.29
#